data_AF-A0A829H4H9-F1
#
_entry.id   AF-A0A829H4H9-F1
#
_cell.length_a   1.000
_cell.length_b   1.000
_cell.length_c   1.000
_cell.angle_alpha   90.00
_cell.angle_beta   90.00
_cell.angle_gamma   90.00
#
_symmetry.space_group_name_H-M   'P 1'
#
loop_
_entity.id
_entity.type
_entity.pdbx_description
1 polymer ?
#
loop_
_entity_poly.entity_id
_entity_poly.type
_entity_poly.pdbx_seq_one_letter_code
_entity_poly.pdbx_strand_id
1 'polypeptide(L)'
;MNEPQPIEQNGQRVLTTEQLAELYGTTPNVIKQNFFQNKDKFIERVHMYHLEGAELKSFKNEVINSNLVGKNASQLYLWTRRGAARHSKMLGTDQAWDMFDSLEENYFNPKVRLPQTPEEKLALTMEVATRTVKRIEKLDGRVTDLEENVLLAPGEYNYISKQVNRAVANYLDVHHCKFNAKQRSLFYRDINHGLNDYIGVKTRTQLRKKDFDKADDFIQNWTPSTATLMKAREISLFEDQQQEAI
;
A
#
# COMPACT_ATOMS: atom_id res chain seq x y z
N MET A 1 8.25 16.92 35.91
CA MET A 1 9.04 18.16 35.71
C MET A 1 8.07 19.28 35.39
N ASN A 2 8.17 20.43 36.07
CA ASN A 2 7.41 21.62 35.67
C ASN A 2 8.06 22.19 34.40
N GLU A 3 7.29 22.38 33.34
CA GLU A 3 7.80 23.08 32.16
C GLU A 3 8.03 24.56 32.53
N PRO A 4 9.21 25.13 32.25
CA PRO A 4 9.46 26.54 32.52
C PRO A 4 8.51 27.41 31.70
N GLN A 5 7.97 28.46 32.32
CA GLN A 5 7.07 29.43 31.67
C GLN A 5 7.73 29.96 30.38
N PRO A 6 7.04 29.91 29.22
CA PRO A 6 7.62 30.29 27.94
C PRO A 6 7.81 31.81 27.87
N ILE A 7 9.06 32.24 27.75
CA ILE A 7 9.42 33.64 27.48
C ILE A 7 9.69 33.77 25.98
N GLU A 8 9.12 34.77 25.33
CA GLU A 8 9.38 35.06 23.91
C GLU A 8 10.16 36.37 23.78
N GLN A 9 11.30 36.32 23.08
CA GLN A 9 12.11 37.49 22.72
C GLN A 9 12.35 37.46 21.22
N ASN A 10 11.92 38.50 20.50
CA ASN A 10 12.03 38.60 19.03
C ASN A 10 11.46 37.38 18.27
N GLY A 11 10.33 36.83 18.73
CA GLY A 11 9.68 35.66 18.12
C GLY A 11 10.38 34.33 18.41
N GLN A 12 11.36 34.30 19.32
CA GLN A 12 12.07 33.10 19.73
C GLN A 12 11.83 32.81 21.22
N ARG A 13 11.56 31.54 21.55
CA ARG A 13 11.50 31.09 22.94
C ARG A 13 12.88 31.13 23.60
N VAL A 14 12.95 31.73 24.77
CA VAL A 14 14.16 31.91 25.57
C VAL A 14 13.93 31.49 27.03
N LEU A 15 15.03 31.24 27.75
CA LEU A 15 15.02 30.89 29.18
C LEU A 15 15.86 31.89 29.98
N THR A 16 15.46 32.23 31.20
CA THR A 16 16.36 32.92 32.13
C THR A 16 17.46 31.98 32.61
N THR A 17 18.49 32.54 33.27
CA THR A 17 19.57 31.74 33.86
C THR A 17 19.03 30.82 34.97
N GLU A 18 18.01 31.28 35.69
CA GLU A 18 17.33 30.55 36.75
C GLU A 18 16.53 29.38 36.19
N GLN A 19 15.75 29.60 35.13
CA GLN A 19 15.02 28.53 34.44
C GLN A 19 15.97 27.52 33.79
N LEU A 20 17.10 27.98 33.24
CA LEU A 20 18.09 27.10 32.63
C LEU A 20 18.80 26.23 33.68
N ALA A 21 19.06 26.79 34.86
CA ALA A 21 19.63 26.04 35.98
C ALA A 21 18.67 24.95 36.47
N GLU A 22 17.38 25.27 36.62
CA GLU A 22 16.34 24.30 36.96
C GLU A 22 16.24 23.19 35.90
N LEU A 23 16.22 23.55 34.62
CA LEU A 23 16.17 22.61 33.50
C LEU A 23 17.31 21.59 33.55
N TYR A 24 18.54 22.05 33.83
CA TYR A 24 19.72 21.20 33.87
C TYR A 24 20.06 20.66 35.26
N GLY A 25 19.18 20.80 36.26
CA GLY A 25 19.43 20.29 37.61
C GLY A 25 20.67 20.87 38.28
N THR A 26 21.00 22.13 37.99
CA THR A 26 22.17 22.82 38.54
C THR A 26 21.77 24.14 39.18
N THR A 27 22.75 24.96 39.58
CA THR A 27 22.50 26.27 40.18
C THR A 27 22.76 27.40 39.18
N PRO A 28 22.09 28.56 39.31
CA PRO A 28 22.34 29.72 38.45
C PRO A 28 23.80 30.19 38.47
N ASN A 29 24.51 29.98 39.58
CA ASN A 29 25.93 30.32 39.70
C ASN A 29 26.81 29.46 38.79
N VAL A 30 26.52 28.16 38.69
CA VAL A 30 27.24 27.25 37.79
C VAL A 30 27.02 27.64 36.33
N ILE A 31 25.79 27.97 35.95
CA ILE A 31 25.47 28.47 34.60
C ILE A 31 26.27 29.74 34.27
N LYS A 32 26.26 30.72 35.18
CA LYS A 32 27.01 31.98 35.01
C LYS A 32 28.51 31.72 34.90
N GLN A 33 29.08 30.94 35.81
CA GLN A 33 30.51 30.63 35.82
C GLN A 33 30.95 29.94 34.52
N ASN A 34 30.21 28.93 34.09
CA ASN A 34 30.49 28.22 32.84
C ASN A 34 30.39 29.12 31.61
N PHE A 35 29.38 29.99 31.59
CA PHE A 35 29.25 31.00 30.54
C PHE A 35 30.47 31.93 30.50
N PHE A 36 30.86 32.53 31.64
CA PHE A 36 31.97 33.48 31.68
C PHE A 36 33.30 32.82 31.26
N GLN A 37 33.52 31.56 31.60
CA GLN A 37 34.71 30.80 31.20
C GLN A 37 34.74 30.45 29.71
N ASN A 38 33.59 30.42 29.04
CA ASN A 38 33.44 30.02 27.64
C ASN A 38 32.76 31.11 26.80
N LYS A 39 32.93 32.38 27.18
CA LYS A 39 32.18 33.51 26.60
C LYS A 39 32.39 33.63 25.09
N ASP A 40 33.57 33.28 24.60
CA ASP A 40 33.95 33.19 23.18
C ASP A 40 33.07 32.20 22.40
N LYS A 41 32.53 31.19 23.07
CA LYS A 41 31.58 30.21 22.51
C LYS A 41 30.14 30.66 22.63
N PHE A 42 29.84 31.94 22.81
CA PHE A 42 28.49 32.46 22.71
C PHE A 42 28.46 33.70 21.84
N ILE A 43 27.36 33.84 21.11
CA ILE A 43 27.17 34.92 20.14
C ILE A 43 25.81 35.53 20.46
N GLU A 44 25.82 36.84 20.66
CA GLU A 44 24.63 37.65 20.90
C GLU A 44 23.62 37.45 19.77
N ARG A 45 22.33 37.37 20.10
CA ARG A 45 21.19 37.08 19.20
C ARG A 45 21.17 35.69 18.55
N VAL A 46 22.22 34.89 18.68
CA VAL A 46 22.23 33.48 18.21
C VAL A 46 22.07 32.52 19.37
N HIS A 47 22.79 32.76 20.46
CA HIS A 47 22.82 31.89 21.62
C HIS A 47 22.14 32.55 22.83
N MET A 48 22.29 33.86 22.98
CA MET A 48 21.71 34.62 24.08
C MET A 48 21.26 36.01 23.67
N TYR A 49 20.46 36.64 24.53
CA TYR A 49 20.26 38.08 24.59
C TYR A 49 20.73 38.61 25.94
N HIS A 50 21.55 39.67 25.93
CA HIS A 50 22.00 40.41 27.10
C HIS A 50 21.19 41.70 27.22
N LEU A 51 20.30 41.75 28.22
CA LEU A 51 19.47 42.92 28.49
C LEU A 51 20.04 43.73 29.64
N GLU A 52 20.23 45.03 29.42
CA GLU A 52 20.67 46.00 30.42
C GLU A 52 19.95 47.34 30.25
N GLY A 53 20.04 48.21 31.28
CA GLY A 53 19.51 49.57 31.22
C GLY A 53 18.03 49.65 30.83
N ALA A 54 17.74 50.40 29.76
CA ALA A 54 16.38 50.65 29.28
C ALA A 54 15.68 49.36 28.78
N GLU A 55 16.40 48.47 28.10
CA GLU A 55 15.85 47.22 27.56
C GLU A 55 15.40 46.28 28.68
N LEU A 56 16.24 46.14 29.72
CA LEU A 56 15.89 45.35 30.90
C LEU A 56 14.70 45.94 31.67
N LYS A 57 14.62 47.27 31.77
CA LYS A 57 13.51 47.95 32.44
C LYS A 57 12.19 47.72 31.69
N SER A 58 12.21 47.82 30.36
CA SER A 58 11.05 47.53 29.51
C SER A 58 10.61 46.08 29.67
N PHE A 59 11.54 45.12 29.61
CA PHE A 59 11.26 43.70 29.78
C PHE A 59 10.61 43.39 31.15
N LYS A 60 11.13 43.96 32.25
CA LYS A 60 10.56 43.78 33.60
C LYS A 60 9.16 44.39 33.77
N ASN A 61 8.85 45.45 33.03
CA ASN A 61 7.55 46.14 33.13
C ASN A 61 6.42 45.37 32.46
N GLU A 62 6.72 44.36 31.65
CA GLU A 62 5.72 43.46 31.09
C GLU A 62 5.12 42.57 32.19
N VAL A 63 3.79 42.53 32.26
CA VAL A 63 3.04 41.83 33.32
C VAL A 63 3.48 40.36 33.44
N ILE A 64 3.74 39.72 32.29
CA ILE A 64 4.16 38.31 32.18
C ILE A 64 5.56 38.08 32.77
N ASN A 65 6.44 39.08 32.71
CA ASN A 65 7.86 38.95 33.06
C ASN A 65 8.24 39.56 34.41
N SER A 66 7.31 40.24 35.07
CA SER A 66 7.51 41.04 36.30
C SER A 66 8.14 40.28 37.48
N ASN A 67 7.97 38.95 37.54
CA ASN A 67 8.51 38.10 38.62
C ASN A 67 9.68 37.20 38.18
N LEU A 68 10.09 37.24 36.92
CA LEU A 68 11.14 36.35 36.38
C LEU A 68 12.55 36.79 36.75
N VAL A 69 12.70 38.05 37.15
CA VAL A 69 14.01 38.68 37.40
C VAL A 69 13.95 39.50 38.67
N GLY A 70 15.02 39.48 39.47
CA GLY A 70 15.11 40.27 40.69
C GLY A 70 14.89 41.77 40.43
N LYS A 71 14.11 42.41 41.30
CA LYS A 71 13.77 43.85 41.20
C LYS A 71 15.02 44.73 41.00
N ASN A 72 16.11 44.39 41.68
CA ASN A 72 17.38 45.13 41.65
C ASN A 72 18.41 44.61 40.64
N ALA A 73 18.08 43.64 39.78
CA ALA A 73 19.03 43.13 38.79
C ALA A 73 19.37 44.22 37.75
N SER A 74 20.66 44.50 37.56
CA SER A 74 21.16 45.48 36.59
C SER A 74 21.36 44.90 35.18
N GLN A 75 21.45 43.58 35.07
CA GLN A 75 21.66 42.82 33.83
C GLN A 75 20.85 41.53 33.85
N LEU A 76 20.45 41.05 32.68
CA LEU A 76 19.78 39.77 32.48
C LEU A 76 20.31 39.07 31.23
N TYR A 77 20.60 37.78 31.34
CA TYR A 77 20.89 36.92 30.20
C TYR A 77 19.68 36.03 29.91
N LEU A 78 19.20 36.08 28.68
CA LEU A 78 18.16 35.22 28.14
C LEU A 78 18.79 34.22 27.16
N TRP A 79 18.54 32.93 27.36
CA TRP A 79 19.17 31.85 26.62
C TRP A 79 18.23 31.29 25.56
N THR A 80 18.65 31.33 24.31
CA THR A 80 17.92 30.66 23.22
C THR A 80 18.02 29.13 23.36
N ARG A 81 17.21 28.37 22.61
CA ARG A 81 17.37 26.91 22.52
C ARG A 81 18.80 26.48 22.15
N ARG A 82 19.49 27.24 21.28
CA ARG A 82 20.89 26.96 20.91
C ARG A 82 21.87 27.29 22.05
N GLY A 83 21.60 28.36 22.81
CA GLY A 83 22.37 28.71 24.00
C GLY A 83 22.25 27.66 25.09
N ALA A 84 21.02 27.20 25.37
CA ALA A 84 20.76 26.09 26.28
C ALA A 84 21.52 24.83 25.88
N ALA A 85 21.45 24.43 24.61
CA ALA A 85 22.22 23.29 24.09
C ALA A 85 23.75 23.47 24.20
N ARG A 86 24.28 24.70 24.18
CA ARG A 86 25.71 24.93 24.45
C ARG A 86 26.05 24.77 25.94
N HIS A 87 25.12 25.13 26.82
CA HIS A 87 25.28 24.88 28.25
C HIS A 87 25.31 23.39 28.58
N SER A 88 24.51 22.54 27.93
CA SER A 88 24.57 21.09 28.19
C SER A 88 25.95 20.50 27.91
N LYS A 89 26.68 21.01 26.90
CA LYS A 89 28.08 20.61 26.63
C LYS A 89 29.05 20.95 27.78
N MET A 90 28.72 21.95 28.61
CA MET A 90 29.57 22.45 29.70
C MET A 90 29.14 21.91 31.07
N LEU A 91 27.99 21.25 31.14
CA LEU A 91 27.41 20.72 32.36
C LEU A 91 27.58 19.21 32.39
N GLY A 92 27.97 18.68 33.55
CA GLY A 92 28.08 17.24 33.77
C GLY A 92 26.86 16.63 34.48
N THR A 93 25.70 17.28 34.44
CA THR A 93 24.49 16.81 35.11
C THR A 93 23.75 15.79 34.26
N ASP A 94 22.98 14.89 34.89
CA ASP A 94 22.20 13.87 34.19
C ASP A 94 21.24 14.51 33.16
N GLN A 95 20.60 15.63 33.51
CA GLN A 95 19.73 16.36 32.58
C GLN A 95 20.48 16.96 31.38
N ALA A 96 21.77 17.31 31.54
CA ALA A 96 22.60 17.78 30.44
C ALA A 96 22.99 16.64 29.49
N TRP A 97 23.22 15.44 30.04
CA TRP A 97 23.42 14.21 29.28
C TRP A 97 22.17 13.82 28.49
N ASP A 98 20.98 13.85 29.10
CA ASP A 98 19.70 13.58 28.41
C ASP A 98 19.49 14.50 27.19
N MET A 99 19.85 15.79 27.33
CA MET A 99 19.79 16.74 26.21
C MET A 99 20.80 16.40 25.10
N PHE A 100 21.99 15.93 25.48
CA PHE A 100 23.00 15.50 24.52
C PHE A 100 22.54 14.27 23.74
N ASP A 101 22.02 13.25 24.43
CA ASP A 101 21.44 12.05 23.83
C ASP A 101 20.30 12.40 22.87
N SER A 102 19.44 13.35 23.26
CA SER A 102 18.37 13.84 22.39
C SER A 102 18.90 14.52 21.12
N LEU A 103 20.00 15.27 21.21
CA LEU A 103 20.63 15.89 20.04
C LEU A 103 21.28 14.85 19.13
N GLU A 104 21.92 13.84 19.71
CA GLU A 104 22.54 12.72 18.99
C GLU A 104 21.47 11.90 18.25
N GLU A 105 20.41 11.50 18.94
CA GLU A 105 19.29 10.76 18.36
C GLU A 105 18.64 11.55 17.23
N ASN A 106 18.42 12.86 17.39
CA ASN A 106 17.85 13.68 16.32
C ASN A 106 18.79 13.84 15.11
N TYR A 107 20.10 13.76 15.30
CA TYR A 107 21.08 13.85 14.22
C TYR A 107 21.17 12.54 13.43
N PHE A 108 21.25 11.40 14.12
CA PHE A 108 21.40 10.08 13.48
C PHE A 108 20.08 9.46 13.04
N ASN A 109 18.97 9.83 13.69
CA ASN A 109 17.64 9.35 13.40
C ASN A 109 16.65 10.51 13.22
N PRO A 110 16.79 11.30 12.14
CA PRO A 110 15.90 12.41 11.87
C PRO A 110 14.47 11.88 11.67
N LYS A 111 13.61 12.14 12.65
CA LYS A 111 12.19 11.77 12.56
C LYS A 111 11.58 12.35 11.29
N VAL A 112 10.86 11.51 10.53
CA VAL A 112 10.13 11.92 9.33
C VAL A 112 9.21 13.08 9.71
N ARG A 113 9.48 14.26 9.15
CA ARG A 113 8.63 15.43 9.38
C ARG A 113 7.31 15.21 8.69
N LEU A 114 6.22 15.34 9.44
CA LEU A 114 4.90 15.40 8.85
C LEU A 114 4.81 16.65 7.95
N PRO A 115 4.18 16.54 6.78
CA PRO A 115 4.01 17.66 5.87
C PRO A 115 3.32 18.82 6.58
N GLN A 116 3.98 19.99 6.59
CA GLN A 116 3.49 21.16 7.32
C GLN A 116 2.74 22.11 6.38
N THR A 117 3.19 22.23 5.13
CA THR A 117 2.59 23.15 4.16
C THR A 117 1.40 22.52 3.43
N PRO A 118 0.47 23.34 2.90
CA PRO A 118 -0.61 22.86 2.04
C PRO A 118 -0.09 22.07 0.83
N GLU A 119 1.01 22.50 0.22
CA GLU A 119 1.59 21.87 -0.98
C GLU A 119 2.14 20.48 -0.66
N GLU A 120 2.87 20.33 0.46
CA GLU A 120 3.42 19.04 0.88
C GLU A 120 2.29 18.05 1.26
N LYS A 121 1.23 18.54 1.92
CA LYS A 121 0.04 17.73 2.23
C LYS A 121 -0.65 17.26 0.95
N LEU A 122 -0.81 18.16 -0.04
CA LEU A 122 -1.38 17.81 -1.34
C LEU A 122 -0.53 16.76 -2.06
N ALA A 123 0.80 16.94 -2.11
CA ALA A 123 1.70 15.98 -2.72
C ALA A 123 1.59 14.58 -2.07
N LEU A 124 1.55 14.52 -0.73
CA LEU A 124 1.35 13.26 0.00
C LEU A 124 -0.02 12.62 -0.33
N THR A 125 -1.09 13.41 -0.37
CA THR A 125 -2.42 12.88 -0.75
C THR A 125 -2.44 12.36 -2.18
N MET A 126 -1.78 13.05 -3.12
CA MET A 126 -1.65 12.61 -4.51
C MET A 126 -0.86 11.30 -4.62
N GLU A 127 0.20 11.15 -3.84
CA GLU A 127 0.98 9.91 -3.78
C GLU A 127 0.12 8.75 -3.26
N VAL A 128 -0.62 8.96 -2.17
CA VAL A 128 -1.55 7.97 -1.63
C VAL A 128 -2.64 7.62 -2.65
N ALA A 129 -3.23 8.62 -3.32
CA ALA A 129 -4.22 8.41 -4.37
C ALA A 129 -3.65 7.57 -5.52
N THR A 130 -2.44 7.88 -5.99
CA THR A 130 -1.75 7.13 -7.05
C THR A 130 -1.52 5.67 -6.66
N ARG A 131 -1.10 5.41 -5.41
CA ARG A 131 -0.94 4.05 -4.89
C ARG A 131 -2.29 3.31 -4.84
N THR A 132 -3.37 4.00 -4.48
CA THR A 132 -4.73 3.44 -4.45
C THR A 132 -5.22 3.08 -5.84
N VAL A 133 -5.03 3.96 -6.84
CA VAL A 133 -5.39 3.68 -8.24
C VAL A 133 -4.69 2.41 -8.74
N LYS A 134 -3.37 2.30 -8.55
CA LYS A 134 -2.62 1.10 -8.94
C LYS A 134 -3.12 -0.18 -8.27
N ARG A 135 -3.59 -0.09 -7.02
CA ARG A 135 -4.17 -1.24 -6.30
C ARG A 135 -5.52 -1.62 -6.89
N ILE A 136 -6.35 -0.64 -7.25
CA ILE A 136 -7.65 -0.87 -7.89
C ILE A 136 -7.46 -1.54 -9.25
N GLU A 137 -6.57 -1.03 -10.11
CA GLU A 137 -6.28 -1.64 -11.42
C GLU A 137 -5.86 -3.11 -11.29
N LYS A 138 -5.02 -3.42 -10.29
CA LYS A 138 -4.62 -4.82 -10.00
C LYS A 138 -5.80 -5.67 -9.52
N LEU A 139 -6.72 -5.10 -8.75
CA LEU A 139 -7.91 -5.81 -8.30
C LEU A 139 -8.88 -6.05 -9.44
N ASP A 140 -9.12 -5.06 -10.30
CA ASP A 140 -9.99 -5.18 -11.47
C ASP A 140 -9.52 -6.30 -12.38
N GLY A 141 -8.21 -6.37 -12.69
CA GLY A 141 -7.67 -7.48 -13.49
C GLY A 141 -7.88 -8.87 -12.85
N ARG A 142 -7.85 -8.97 -11.52
CA ARG A 142 -8.17 -10.22 -10.82
C ARG A 142 -9.66 -10.54 -10.85
N VAL A 143 -10.52 -9.51 -10.78
CA VAL A 143 -11.97 -9.69 -10.87
C VAL A 143 -12.35 -10.15 -12.26
N THR A 144 -11.82 -9.53 -13.31
CA THR A 144 -12.03 -9.97 -14.70
C THR A 144 -11.60 -11.42 -14.90
N ASP A 145 -10.41 -11.80 -14.44
CA ASP A 145 -9.95 -13.20 -14.52
C ASP A 145 -10.89 -14.16 -13.78
N LEU A 146 -11.38 -13.78 -12.59
CA LEU A 146 -12.34 -14.59 -11.85
C LEU A 146 -13.66 -14.73 -12.58
N GLU A 147 -14.20 -13.64 -13.16
CA GLU A 147 -15.45 -13.62 -13.93
C GLU A 147 -15.36 -14.47 -15.21
N GLU A 148 -14.21 -14.44 -15.87
CA GLU A 148 -13.96 -15.19 -17.11
C GLU A 148 -13.67 -16.67 -16.86
N ASN A 149 -13.04 -17.01 -15.73
CA ASN A 149 -12.69 -18.38 -15.34
C ASN A 149 -13.79 -19.10 -14.54
N VAL A 150 -15.00 -18.53 -14.42
CA VAL A 150 -16.15 -19.24 -13.81
C VAL A 150 -16.56 -20.42 -14.70
N LEU A 151 -17.00 -21.51 -14.07
CA LEU A 151 -17.65 -22.62 -14.78
C LEU A 151 -18.95 -22.16 -15.45
N LEU A 152 -19.33 -22.81 -16.54
CA LEU A 152 -20.63 -22.55 -17.17
C LEU A 152 -21.79 -22.81 -16.20
N ALA A 153 -22.78 -21.92 -16.22
CA ALA A 153 -24.01 -22.13 -15.50
C ALA A 153 -24.79 -23.32 -16.11
N PRO A 154 -25.71 -23.97 -15.35
CA PRO A 154 -26.46 -25.13 -15.86
C PRO A 154 -27.20 -24.87 -17.18
N GLY A 155 -27.72 -23.66 -17.38
CA GLY A 155 -28.38 -23.26 -18.62
C GLY A 155 -27.44 -23.23 -19.82
N GLU A 156 -26.26 -22.61 -19.67
CA GLU A 156 -25.23 -22.49 -20.71
C GLU A 156 -24.64 -23.86 -21.06
N TYR A 157 -24.36 -24.69 -20.05
CA TYR A 157 -23.91 -26.06 -20.27
C TYR A 157 -24.96 -26.89 -21.04
N ASN A 158 -26.24 -26.73 -20.70
CA ASN A 158 -27.33 -27.41 -21.40
C ASN A 158 -27.47 -26.92 -22.84
N TYR A 159 -27.22 -25.64 -23.11
CA TYR A 159 -27.19 -25.11 -24.47
C TYR A 159 -26.12 -25.80 -25.32
N ILE A 160 -24.87 -25.88 -24.83
CA ILE A 160 -23.78 -26.60 -25.50
C ILE A 160 -24.16 -28.07 -25.73
N SER A 161 -24.79 -28.71 -24.73
CA SER A 161 -25.26 -30.09 -24.86
C SER A 161 -26.29 -30.25 -25.99
N LYS A 162 -27.25 -29.32 -26.10
CA LYS A 162 -28.24 -29.31 -27.19
C LYS A 162 -27.58 -29.08 -28.55
N GLN A 163 -26.59 -28.20 -28.63
CA GLN A 163 -25.88 -27.94 -29.88
C GLN A 163 -25.08 -29.16 -30.35
N VAL A 164 -24.40 -29.86 -29.44
CA VAL A 164 -23.74 -31.14 -29.77
C VAL A 164 -24.72 -32.15 -30.34
N ASN A 165 -25.88 -32.31 -29.71
CA ASN A 165 -26.93 -33.22 -30.21
C ASN A 165 -27.44 -32.79 -31.59
N ARG A 166 -27.61 -31.48 -31.80
CA ARG A 166 -28.05 -30.93 -33.07
C ARG A 166 -27.01 -31.13 -34.17
N ALA A 167 -25.73 -30.89 -33.91
CA ALA A 167 -24.65 -31.07 -34.87
C ALA A 167 -24.56 -32.52 -35.34
N VAL A 168 -24.60 -33.48 -34.40
CA VAL A 168 -24.63 -34.92 -34.73
C VAL A 168 -25.89 -35.27 -35.51
N ALA A 169 -27.08 -34.83 -35.08
CA ALA A 169 -28.33 -35.13 -35.76
C ALA A 169 -28.36 -34.56 -37.20
N ASN A 170 -27.90 -33.31 -37.38
CA ASN A 170 -27.87 -32.64 -38.68
C ASN A 170 -26.94 -33.39 -39.65
N TYR A 171 -25.76 -33.81 -39.18
CA TYR A 171 -24.86 -34.63 -39.98
C TYR A 171 -25.53 -35.95 -40.41
N LEU A 172 -26.19 -36.65 -39.48
CA LEU A 172 -26.84 -37.92 -39.79
C LEU A 172 -28.00 -37.79 -40.77
N ASP A 173 -28.75 -36.68 -40.68
CA ASP A 173 -29.88 -36.39 -41.57
C ASP A 173 -29.40 -36.07 -42.99
N VAL A 174 -28.41 -35.17 -43.12
CA VAL A 174 -27.79 -34.80 -44.41
C VAL A 174 -27.18 -36.00 -45.12
N HIS A 175 -26.58 -36.94 -44.38
CA HIS A 175 -25.98 -38.14 -44.94
C HIS A 175 -26.92 -39.36 -45.00
N HIS A 176 -28.22 -39.18 -44.69
CA HIS A 176 -29.25 -40.23 -44.70
C HIS A 176 -28.84 -41.53 -43.97
N CYS A 177 -28.08 -41.41 -42.88
CA CYS A 177 -27.51 -42.55 -42.17
C CYS A 177 -28.46 -43.05 -41.06
N LYS A 178 -29.04 -44.24 -41.25
CA LYS A 178 -29.82 -44.93 -40.19
C LYS A 178 -28.89 -45.75 -39.29
N PHE A 179 -28.18 -45.06 -38.40
CA PHE A 179 -27.27 -45.71 -37.45
C PHE A 179 -27.96 -46.17 -36.16
N ASN A 180 -27.48 -47.31 -35.65
CA ASN A 180 -27.88 -47.85 -34.36
C ASN A 180 -27.30 -47.04 -33.18
N ALA A 181 -27.71 -47.37 -31.95
CA ALA A 181 -27.27 -46.64 -30.76
C ALA A 181 -25.74 -46.70 -30.52
N LYS A 182 -25.09 -47.83 -30.84
CA LYS A 182 -23.64 -48.01 -30.70
C LYS A 182 -22.88 -47.13 -31.69
N GLN A 183 -23.33 -47.07 -32.94
CA GLN A 183 -22.75 -46.25 -33.98
C GLN A 183 -22.91 -44.76 -33.66
N ARG A 184 -24.11 -44.33 -33.24
CA ARG A 184 -24.35 -42.95 -32.80
C ARG A 184 -23.42 -42.53 -31.66
N SER A 185 -23.12 -43.44 -30.72
CA SER A 185 -22.21 -43.16 -29.62
C SER A 185 -20.79 -42.78 -30.07
N LEU A 186 -20.33 -43.28 -31.24
CA LEU A 186 -19.03 -42.92 -31.81
C LEU A 186 -18.96 -41.45 -32.21
N PHE A 187 -20.02 -40.92 -32.84
CA PHE A 187 -20.10 -39.52 -33.24
C PHE A 187 -20.14 -38.58 -32.04
N TYR A 188 -20.91 -38.94 -31.00
CA TYR A 188 -20.93 -38.19 -29.75
C TYR A 188 -19.57 -38.21 -29.04
N ARG A 189 -18.88 -39.34 -29.08
CA ARG A 189 -17.53 -39.44 -28.52
C ARG A 189 -16.55 -38.56 -29.31
N ASP A 190 -16.60 -38.58 -30.63
CA ASP A 190 -15.75 -37.81 -31.52
C ASP A 190 -15.87 -36.30 -31.29
N ILE A 191 -17.09 -35.75 -31.35
CA ILE A 191 -17.32 -34.31 -31.14
C ILE A 191 -16.94 -33.86 -29.73
N ASN A 192 -17.24 -34.66 -28.70
CA ASN A 192 -16.92 -34.28 -27.31
C ASN A 192 -15.41 -34.37 -27.03
N HIS A 193 -14.70 -35.36 -27.59
CA HIS A 193 -13.24 -35.39 -27.47
C HIS A 193 -12.60 -34.24 -28.24
N GLY A 194 -13.00 -34.01 -29.49
CA GLY A 194 -12.48 -32.90 -30.29
C GLY A 194 -12.71 -31.54 -29.62
N LEU A 195 -13.89 -31.33 -29.04
CA LEU A 195 -14.20 -30.13 -28.26
C LEU A 195 -13.30 -29.97 -27.04
N ASN A 196 -13.16 -31.04 -26.25
CA ASN A 196 -12.32 -31.04 -25.05
C ASN A 196 -10.84 -30.76 -25.40
N ASP A 197 -10.35 -31.36 -26.48
CA ASP A 197 -8.98 -31.20 -26.96
C ASP A 197 -8.75 -29.77 -27.50
N TYR A 198 -9.70 -29.21 -28.25
CA TYR A 198 -9.63 -27.84 -28.78
C TYR A 198 -9.59 -26.78 -27.66
N ILE A 199 -10.42 -26.94 -26.63
CA ILE A 199 -10.47 -26.02 -25.49
C ILE A 199 -9.34 -26.30 -24.47
N GLY A 200 -8.77 -27.52 -24.49
CA GLY A 200 -7.71 -27.92 -23.56
C GLY A 200 -8.23 -28.35 -22.17
N VAL A 201 -9.43 -28.93 -22.10
CA VAL A 201 -10.06 -29.42 -20.86
C VAL A 201 -10.20 -30.93 -20.85
N LYS A 202 -10.25 -31.55 -19.66
CA LYS A 202 -10.43 -33.02 -19.57
C LYS A 202 -11.87 -33.44 -19.80
N THR A 203 -12.81 -32.65 -19.32
CA THR A 203 -14.24 -32.92 -19.42
C THR A 203 -14.98 -31.63 -19.75
N ARG A 204 -16.06 -31.75 -20.53
CA ARG A 204 -16.92 -30.63 -20.90
C ARG A 204 -17.51 -29.88 -19.70
N THR A 205 -17.64 -30.55 -18.55
CA THR A 205 -18.07 -29.94 -17.28
C THR A 205 -17.07 -28.91 -16.74
N GLN A 206 -15.82 -28.90 -17.22
CA GLN A 206 -14.79 -27.94 -16.84
C GLN A 206 -14.75 -26.70 -17.75
N LEU A 207 -15.63 -26.63 -18.76
CA LEU A 207 -15.73 -25.46 -19.64
C LEU A 207 -15.95 -24.20 -18.81
N ARG A 208 -15.17 -23.16 -19.14
CA ARG A 208 -15.26 -21.84 -18.52
C ARG A 208 -16.05 -20.90 -19.39
N LYS A 209 -16.57 -19.83 -18.79
CA LYS A 209 -17.37 -18.82 -19.48
C LYS A 209 -16.63 -18.20 -20.67
N LYS A 210 -15.33 -17.88 -20.50
CA LYS A 210 -14.48 -17.36 -21.59
C LYS A 210 -14.33 -18.28 -22.80
N ASP A 211 -14.56 -19.57 -22.61
CA ASP A 211 -14.39 -20.60 -23.64
C ASP A 211 -15.73 -20.96 -24.31
N PHE A 212 -16.85 -20.35 -23.87
CA PHE A 212 -18.19 -20.66 -24.37
C PHE A 212 -18.34 -20.43 -25.87
N ASP A 213 -17.98 -19.24 -26.36
CA ASP A 213 -18.13 -18.88 -27.78
C ASP A 213 -17.24 -19.74 -28.67
N LYS A 214 -16.02 -20.04 -28.21
CA LYS A 214 -15.10 -20.97 -28.89
C LYS A 214 -15.67 -22.37 -28.97
N ALA A 215 -16.28 -22.84 -27.88
CA ALA A 215 -16.92 -24.14 -27.84
C ALA A 215 -18.12 -24.21 -28.79
N ASP A 216 -18.94 -23.16 -28.85
CA ASP A 216 -20.10 -23.08 -29.75
C ASP A 216 -19.65 -23.07 -31.23
N ASP A 217 -18.67 -22.24 -31.58
CA ASP A 217 -18.11 -22.17 -32.93
C ASP A 217 -17.51 -23.51 -33.39
N PHE A 218 -16.80 -24.22 -32.51
CA PHE A 218 -16.29 -25.55 -32.80
C PHE A 218 -17.42 -26.54 -33.12
N ILE A 219 -18.50 -26.52 -32.35
CA ILE A 219 -19.64 -27.44 -32.53
C ILE A 219 -20.38 -27.14 -33.84
N GLN A 220 -20.55 -25.86 -34.17
CA GLN A 220 -21.22 -25.44 -35.41
C GLN A 220 -20.46 -25.93 -36.66
N ASN A 221 -19.13 -25.96 -36.59
CA ASN A 221 -18.26 -26.35 -37.70
C ASN A 221 -17.80 -27.81 -37.63
N TRP A 222 -18.33 -28.62 -36.71
CA TRP A 222 -17.86 -29.98 -36.51
C TRP A 222 -18.23 -30.90 -37.68
N THR A 223 -17.26 -31.72 -38.09
CA THR A 223 -17.45 -32.88 -38.96
C THR A 223 -16.79 -34.11 -38.33
N PRO A 224 -17.39 -35.31 -38.44
CA PRO A 224 -16.81 -36.51 -37.85
C PRO A 224 -15.45 -36.84 -38.44
N SER A 225 -14.53 -37.32 -37.60
CA SER A 225 -13.23 -37.78 -38.09
C SER A 225 -13.35 -38.99 -39.01
N THR A 226 -12.41 -39.13 -39.95
CA THR A 226 -12.30 -40.29 -40.84
C THR A 226 -12.28 -41.61 -40.07
N ALA A 227 -11.60 -41.65 -38.92
CA ALA A 227 -11.55 -42.81 -38.05
C ALA A 227 -12.93 -43.16 -37.47
N THR A 228 -13.71 -42.16 -37.07
CA THR A 228 -15.09 -42.35 -36.59
C THR A 228 -16.00 -42.90 -37.69
N LEU A 229 -15.87 -42.39 -38.92
CA LEU A 229 -16.61 -42.90 -40.08
C LEU A 229 -16.25 -44.34 -40.42
N MET A 230 -14.97 -44.70 -40.42
CA MET A 230 -14.51 -46.07 -40.68
C MET A 230 -15.05 -47.05 -39.63
N LYS A 231 -14.92 -46.71 -38.34
CA LYS A 231 -15.45 -47.54 -37.25
C LYS A 231 -16.96 -47.71 -37.31
N ALA A 232 -17.70 -46.66 -37.68
CA ALA A 232 -19.15 -46.76 -37.83
C ALA A 232 -19.54 -47.73 -38.97
N ARG A 233 -18.79 -47.73 -40.08
CA ARG A 233 -19.00 -48.66 -41.21
C ARG A 233 -18.65 -50.09 -40.88
N GLU A 234 -17.54 -50.32 -40.16
CA GLU A 234 -17.17 -51.66 -39.70
C GLU A 234 -18.28 -52.29 -38.86
N ILE A 235 -18.87 -51.52 -37.94
CA ILE A 235 -19.99 -52.01 -37.10
C ILE A 235 -21.19 -52.42 -37.95
N SER A 236 -21.51 -51.72 -39.03
CA SER A 236 -22.58 -52.14 -39.96
C SER A 236 -22.27 -53.50 -40.59
N LEU A 237 -21.04 -53.70 -41.09
CA LEU A 237 -20.65 -54.94 -41.76
C LEU A 237 -20.69 -56.16 -40.82
N PHE A 238 -20.30 -55.99 -39.56
CA PHE A 238 -20.35 -57.08 -38.57
C PHE A 238 -21.78 -57.46 -38.16
N GLU A 239 -22.71 -56.53 -38.15
CA GLU A 239 -24.12 -56.80 -37.81
C GLU A 239 -24.84 -57.53 -38.95
N ASP A 240 -24.57 -57.18 -40.21
CA ASP A 240 -25.11 -57.86 -41.38
C ASP A 240 -24.62 -59.32 -41.46
N GLN A 241 -23.32 -59.55 -41.19
CA GLN A 241 -22.74 -60.91 -41.16
C GLN A 241 -23.29 -61.80 -40.04
N GLN A 242 -23.73 -61.23 -38.92
CA GLN A 242 -24.36 -61.98 -37.84
C GLN A 242 -25.83 -62.33 -38.13
N GLN A 243 -26.51 -61.56 -38.97
CA GLN A 243 -27.88 -61.86 -39.41
C GLN A 243 -27.91 -62.93 -40.52
N GLU A 244 -26.89 -63.00 -41.38
CA GLU A 244 -26.76 -64.04 -42.41
C GLU A 244 -26.32 -65.41 -41.86
N ALA A 245 -25.78 -65.45 -40.64
CA ALA A 245 -25.30 -66.67 -39.99
C ALA A 245 -26.32 -67.37 -39.07
N ILE A 246 -27.58 -66.90 -39.06
CA ILE A 246 -28.73 -67.44 -38.30
C ILE A 246 -29.79 -67.95 -39.28
#